data_AF-A0A345VGR1-F1
#
_entry.id   AF-A0A345VGR1-F1
#
_cell.length_a   1.000
_cell.length_b   1.000
_cell.length_c   1.000
_cell.angle_alpha   90.00
_cell.angle_beta   90.00
_cell.angle_gamma   90.00
#
_symmetry.space_group_name_H-M   'P 1'
#
loop_
_entity.id
_entity.type
_entity.pdbx_description
1 polymer ?
#
loop_
_entity_poly.entity_id
_entity_poly.type
_entity_poly.pdbx_seq_one_letter_code
_entity_poly.pdbx_strand_id
1 'polypeptide(L)' 'MLKVSQSFFSLLQKNVLDRQRWLTRQELRLAITTWIERTYHRRRRQRRLGKLTPIEYATINRTTPLAA' A
#
# COMPACT_ATOMS: atom_id res chain seq x y z
N MET A 1 22.72 6.38 12.44
CA MET A 1 21.97 6.68 11.20
C MET A 1 21.36 5.37 10.68
N LEU A 2 20.25 4.93 11.29
CA LEU A 2 19.70 3.59 11.06
C LEU A 2 18.82 3.55 9.80
N LYS A 3 19.17 2.66 8.87
CA LYS A 3 18.33 2.25 7.73
C LYS A 3 16.98 1.78 8.27
N VAL A 4 15.97 2.63 8.21
CA VAL A 4 14.58 2.19 8.44
C VAL A 4 14.30 1.14 7.38
N SER A 5 14.12 -0.11 7.82
CA SER A 5 13.62 -1.17 6.97
C SER A 5 12.37 -0.65 6.28
N GLN A 6 12.35 -0.63 4.93
CA GLN A 6 11.18 -0.22 4.14
C GLN A 6 10.08 -1.29 4.23
N SER A 7 9.72 -1.67 5.46
CA SER A 7 8.61 -2.54 5.78
C SER A 7 7.31 -1.76 5.57
N PHE A 8 6.25 -2.49 5.24
CA PHE A 8 4.93 -1.91 5.07
C PHE A 8 4.48 -1.14 6.32
N PHE A 9 4.67 -1.73 7.51
CA PHE A 9 4.23 -1.13 8.77
C PHE A 9 5.00 0.13 9.14
N SER A 10 6.32 0.18 8.92
CA SER A 10 7.10 1.41 9.17
C SER A 10 6.67 2.58 8.27
N LEU A 11 6.27 2.28 7.02
CA LEU A 11 5.73 3.30 6.12
C LEU A 11 4.31 3.72 6.51
N LEU A 12 3.46 2.77 6.91
CA LEU A 12 2.10 3.04 7.36
C LEU A 12 2.11 3.92 8.62
N GLN A 13 3.00 3.61 9.56
CA GLN A 13 3.23 4.38 10.78
C GLN A 13 3.52 5.84 10.44
N LYS A 14 4.61 6.10 9.70
CA LYS A 14 5.05 7.46 9.37
C LYS A 14 4.06 8.25 8.49
N ASN A 15 3.38 7.59 7.56
CA ASN A 15 2.59 8.29 6.54
C ASN A 15 1.09 8.38 6.85
N VAL A 16 0.59 7.61 7.82
CA VAL A 16 -0.84 7.60 8.18
C VAL A 16 -1.02 7.74 9.69
N LEU A 17 -0.40 6.87 10.50
CA LEU A 17 -0.64 6.84 11.94
C LEU A 17 -0.09 8.08 12.65
N ASP A 18 1.13 8.51 12.29
CA ASP A 18 1.81 9.62 12.95
C ASP A 18 1.40 11.00 12.39
N ARG A 19 0.53 11.04 11.37
CA ARG A 19 0.16 12.31 10.68
C ARG A 19 -0.77 13.19 11.48
N GLN A 20 -1.69 12.59 12.23
CA GLN A 20 -2.68 13.29 13.05
C GLN A 20 -3.34 12.32 14.02
N ARG A 21 -4.03 12.86 15.04
CA ARG A 21 -4.92 12.08 15.89
C ARG A 21 -6.23 11.80 15.15
N TRP A 22 -6.63 10.54 15.13
CA TRP A 22 -7.90 10.10 14.53
C TRP A 22 -8.96 10.03 15.61
N LEU A 23 -10.12 10.66 15.37
CA LEU A 23 -11.20 10.70 16.35
C LEU A 23 -11.94 9.36 16.38
N THR A 24 -12.04 8.69 15.22
CA THR A 24 -12.71 7.40 15.11
C THR A 24 -11.84 6.35 14.42
N ARG A 25 -12.11 5.07 14.73
CA ARG A 25 -11.47 3.95 14.02
C ARG A 25 -11.86 3.89 12.54
N GLN A 26 -13.05 4.38 12.19
CA GLN A 26 -13.54 4.39 10.81
C GLN A 26 -12.76 5.38 9.94
N GLU A 27 -12.50 6.59 10.44
CA GLU A 27 -11.64 7.57 9.76
C GLU A 27 -10.23 7.02 9.57
N LEU A 28 -9.67 6.39 10.61
CA LEU A 28 -8.36 5.75 10.51
C LEU A 28 -8.36 4.66 9.43
N ARG A 29 -9.38 3.80 9.40
CA ARG A 29 -9.50 2.74 8.39
C ARG A 29 -9.59 3.34 6.98
N LEU A 30 -10.39 4.38 6.79
CA LEU A 30 -10.54 5.06 5.50
C LEU A 30 -9.20 5.66 5.04
N ALA A 31 -8.47 6.30 5.96
CA ALA A 31 -7.16 6.87 5.67
C ALA A 31 -6.11 5.81 5.31
N ILE A 32 -6.10 4.68 6.02
CA ILE A 32 -5.24 3.53 5.73
C ILE A 32 -5.54 3.02 4.31
N THR A 33 -6.79 2.66 4.00
CA THR A 33 -7.16 2.14 2.68
C THR A 33 -6.84 3.14 1.57
N THR A 34 -7.17 4.41 1.76
CA THR A 34 -6.89 5.47 0.78
C THR A 34 -5.39 5.63 0.53
N TRP A 35 -4.57 5.60 1.58
CA TRP A 35 -3.12 5.68 1.45
C TRP A 35 -2.55 4.44 0.77
N ILE A 36 -3.05 3.25 1.10
CA ILE A 36 -2.67 2.00 0.46
C ILE A 36 -2.94 2.06 -1.05
N GLU A 37 -4.15 2.41 -1.45
CA GLU A 37 -4.56 2.45 -2.86
C GLU A 37 -3.88 3.57 -3.64
N ARG A 38 -3.90 4.80 -3.11
CA ARG A 38 -3.44 5.98 -3.88
C ARG A 38 -1.94 6.23 -3.81
N THR A 39 -1.27 5.76 -2.75
CA THR A 39 0.15 6.06 -2.53
C THR A 39 0.99 4.78 -2.53
N TYR A 40 0.69 3.82 -1.64
CA TYR A 40 1.51 2.64 -1.45
C TYR A 40 1.53 1.77 -2.72
N HIS A 41 0.36 1.43 -3.27
CA HIS A 41 0.21 0.57 -4.44
C HIS A 41 0.69 1.24 -5.73
N ARG A 42 0.62 2.58 -5.82
CA ARG A 42 1.09 3.33 -7.00
C ARG A 42 2.59 3.50 -7.05
N ARG A 43 3.23 3.77 -5.91
CA ARG A 43 4.66 4.14 -5.88
C ARG A 43 5.58 2.96 -5.63
N ARG A 44 5.08 1.89 -4.99
CA ARG A 44 5.95 0.79 -4.54
C ARG A 44 6.07 -0.29 -5.60
N ARG A 45 7.24 -0.40 -6.21
CA ARG A 45 7.64 -1.59 -6.97
C ARG A 45 8.14 -2.67 -6.02
N GLN A 46 7.57 -3.88 -6.11
CA GLN A 46 7.92 -4.98 -5.22
C GLN A 46 8.73 -6.03 -5.97
N ARG A 47 9.92 -6.38 -5.45
CA ARG A 47 10.78 -7.40 -6.08
C ARG A 47 10.08 -8.76 -6.20
N ARG A 48 9.26 -9.12 -5.21
CA ARG A 48 8.41 -10.33 -5.23
C ARG A 48 7.34 -10.32 -6.33
N LEU A 49 6.96 -9.16 -6.83
CA LEU A 49 6.04 -8.98 -7.96
C LEU A 49 6.81 -8.75 -9.27
N GLY A 50 8.06 -9.20 -9.38
CA GLY A 50 8.87 -8.97 -10.58
C GLY A 50 9.26 -7.50 -10.81
N LYS A 51 9.33 -6.68 -9.74
CA LYS A 51 9.49 -5.21 -9.78
C LYS A 51 8.27 -4.45 -10.34
N LEU A 52 7.12 -5.10 -10.44
CA LEU A 52 5.85 -4.43 -10.73
C LEU A 52 5.31 -3.73 -9.48
N THR A 53 4.51 -2.70 -9.71
CA THR A 53 3.63 -2.14 -8.69
C THR A 53 2.45 -3.08 -8.44
N PRO A 54 1.87 -3.09 -7.23
CA PRO A 54 0.65 -3.85 -6.95
C PRO A 54 -0.51 -3.56 -7.91
N ILE A 55 -0.62 -2.32 -8.43
CA ILE A 55 -1.63 -1.97 -9.43
C ILE A 55 -1.33 -2.64 -10.77
N GLU A 56 -0.09 -2.58 -11.26
CA GLU A 56 0.30 -3.26 -12.50
C GLU A 56 0.07 -4.78 -12.39
N TYR A 57 0.43 -5.38 -11.26
CA TYR A 57 0.18 -6.80 -11.01
C TYR A 57 -1.33 -7.15 -11.00
N ALA A 58 -2.16 -6.35 -10.32
CA ALA A 58 -3.60 -6.56 -10.29
C ALA A 58 -4.27 -6.36 -11.67
N THR A 59 -3.79 -5.41 -12.48
CA THR A 59 -4.26 -5.20 -13.85
C THR A 59 -3.91 -6.40 -14.73
N ILE A 60 -2.68 -6.92 -14.67
CA ILE A 60 -2.26 -8.08 -15.45
C ILE A 60 -3.07 -9.34 -15.05
N ASN A 61 -3.29 -9.57 -13.76
CA ASN A 61 -4.08 -10.71 -13.29
C ASN A 61 -5.59 -10.57 -13.56
N ARG A 62 -6.14 -9.36 -13.60
CA ARG A 62 -7.54 -9.14 -14.01
C ARG A 62 -7.78 -9.42 -15.49
N THR A 63 -6.74 -9.33 -16.32
CA THR A 63 -6.81 -9.66 -17.76
C THR A 63 -6.63 -11.14 -18.04
N THR A 64 -6.36 -11.98 -17.02
CA THR A 64 -6.52 -13.43 -17.16
C THR A 64 -7.99 -13.74 -16.92
N PRO A 65 -8.80 -14.06 -17.95
CA PRO A 65 -10.11 -14.62 -17.68
C PRO A 65 -9.86 -15.87 -16.85
N LEU A 66 -10.59 -16.02 -15.75
CA LEU A 66 -10.71 -17.30 -15.09
C LEU A 66 -11.25 -18.25 -16.20
N ALA A 67 -10.35 -19.01 -16.82
CA ALA A 67 -10.73 -20.01 -17.79
C ALA A 67 -11.55 -21.04 -17.00
N ALA A 68 -12.87 -20.96 -17.19
CA ALA A 68 -13.83 -21.99 -16.80
C ALA A 68 -13.74 -23.15 -17.80
#